data_AF-A0A560KXK0-F1
#
_entry.id   AF-A0A560KXK0-F1
#
_cell.length_a   1.000
_cell.length_b   1.000
_cell.length_c   1.000
_cell.angle_alpha   90.00
_cell.angle_beta   90.00
_cell.angle_gamma   90.00
#
_symmetry.space_group_name_H-M   'P 1'
#
loop_
_entity.id
_entity.type
_entity.pdbx_description
1 polymer ?
#
loop_
_entity_poly.entity_id
_entity_poly.type
_entity_poly.pdbx_seq_one_letter_code
_entity_poly.pdbx_strand_id
1 'polypeptide(L)'
;MERTDADGRELVIADGSSELHVRLQDERAARRPAVLLPLDSMSELRLEVALHFVRRLGGQRIGLLPAALRLTSFQKGRLIQLLHAFDVHESGGRPRDVAAKVLASDHAQLPSVEWKDSHARRKANRLIHDSIALVERGYLKLLRGL
;
A
#
# COMPACT_ATOMS: atom_id res chain seq x y z
N MET A 1 -19.12 -0.34 2.79
CA MET A 1 -19.51 -1.78 2.79
C MET A 1 -19.66 -2.22 4.23
N GLU A 2 -20.68 -3.02 4.56
CA GLU A 2 -20.95 -3.48 5.93
C GLU A 2 -20.93 -5.01 5.97
N ARG A 3 -20.25 -5.58 6.96
CA ARG A 3 -20.18 -7.03 7.21
C ARG A 3 -20.34 -7.29 8.70
N THR A 4 -21.06 -8.35 9.07
CA THR A 4 -21.27 -8.74 10.47
C THR A 4 -20.69 -10.13 10.70
N ASP A 5 -19.91 -10.30 11.77
CA ASP A 5 -19.36 -11.57 12.22
C ASP A 5 -19.57 -11.74 13.74
N ALA A 6 -19.08 -12.85 14.31
CA ALA A 6 -19.20 -13.14 15.74
C ALA A 6 -18.46 -12.12 16.64
N ASP A 7 -17.53 -11.34 16.07
CA ASP A 7 -16.73 -10.33 16.77
C ASP A 7 -17.30 -8.91 16.61
N GLY A 8 -18.48 -8.77 15.99
CA GLY A 8 -19.21 -7.52 15.85
C GLY A 8 -19.48 -7.12 14.40
N ARG A 9 -19.62 -5.80 14.17
CA ARG A 9 -19.89 -5.24 12.84
C ARG A 9 -18.66 -4.54 12.29
N GLU A 10 -18.26 -4.89 11.08
CA GLU A 10 -17.24 -4.19 10.31
C GLU A 10 -17.89 -3.24 9.31
N LEU A 11 -17.49 -1.96 9.38
CA LEU A 11 -17.88 -0.90 8.48
C LEU A 11 -16.66 -0.39 7.72
N VAL A 12 -16.74 -0.41 6.40
CA VAL A 12 -15.75 0.22 5.52
C VAL A 12 -16.29 1.54 5.01
N ILE A 13 -15.62 2.63 5.42
CA ILE A 13 -15.87 3.99 4.96
C ILE A 13 -14.84 4.31 3.88
N ALA A 14 -15.28 4.66 2.68
CA ALA A 14 -14.40 4.99 1.57
C ALA A 14 -14.59 6.43 1.10
N ASP A 15 -13.51 7.09 0.69
CA ASP A 15 -13.53 8.43 0.07
C ASP A 15 -13.06 8.43 -1.40
N GLY A 16 -13.13 7.27 -2.03
CA GLY A 16 -12.70 7.02 -3.41
C GLY A 16 -11.20 6.77 -3.55
N SER A 17 -10.37 7.34 -2.68
CA SER A 17 -8.91 7.18 -2.70
C SER A 17 -8.33 6.47 -1.48
N SER A 18 -9.10 6.42 -0.40
CA SER A 18 -8.74 5.89 0.89
C SER A 18 -9.92 5.12 1.49
N GLU A 19 -9.60 4.11 2.29
CA GLU A 19 -10.58 3.34 3.05
C GLU A 19 -10.20 3.36 4.53
N LEU A 20 -11.23 3.49 5.38
CA LEU A 20 -11.13 3.36 6.82
C LEU A 20 -12.02 2.21 7.25
N HIS A 21 -11.41 1.20 7.87
CA HIS A 21 -12.09 0.06 8.46
C HIS A 21 -12.41 0.37 9.93
N VAL A 22 -13.68 0.35 10.27
CA VAL A 22 -14.18 0.57 11.63
C VAL A 22 -14.85 -0.70 12.10
N ARG A 23 -14.45 -1.22 13.25
CA ARG A 23 -15.12 -2.34 13.90
C ARG A 23 -15.94 -1.85 15.09
N LEU A 24 -17.24 -2.09 15.05
CA LEU A 24 -18.18 -1.80 16.12
C LEU A 24 -18.40 -3.08 16.94
N GLN A 25 -18.05 -3.01 18.23
CA GLN A 25 -18.16 -4.12 19.17
C GLN A 25 -19.62 -4.48 19.48
N ASP A 26 -20.50 -3.49 19.62
CA ASP A 26 -21.91 -3.70 19.94
C ASP A 26 -22.81 -2.56 19.40
N GLU A 27 -24.11 -2.66 19.66
CA GLU A 27 -25.11 -1.63 19.31
C GLU A 27 -24.95 -0.32 20.11
N ARG A 28 -24.33 -0.36 21.30
CA ARG A 28 -24.08 0.85 22.09
C ARG A 28 -22.98 1.69 21.45
N ALA A 29 -21.96 1.04 20.88
CA ALA A 29 -20.90 1.69 20.12
C ALA A 29 -21.44 2.46 18.91
N ALA A 30 -22.53 2.00 18.30
CA ALA A 30 -23.18 2.75 17.21
C ALA A 30 -23.87 4.04 17.69
N ARG A 31 -24.40 4.06 18.93
CA ARG A 31 -25.09 5.23 19.50
C ARG A 31 -24.14 6.23 20.13
N ARG A 32 -23.07 5.75 20.78
CA ARG A 32 -22.06 6.56 21.46
C ARG A 32 -20.67 5.94 21.21
N PRO A 33 -20.07 6.18 20.04
CA PRO A 33 -18.79 5.59 19.70
C PRO A 33 -17.68 6.12 20.61
N ALA A 34 -16.83 5.20 21.07
CA ALA A 34 -15.58 5.52 21.74
C ALA A 34 -14.45 4.81 20.98
N VAL A 35 -13.30 5.49 20.84
CA VAL A 35 -12.11 4.94 20.19
C VAL A 35 -11.08 4.64 21.27
N LEU A 36 -10.71 3.37 21.42
CA LEU A 36 -9.65 2.93 22.34
C LEU A 36 -8.33 2.85 21.57
N LEU A 37 -7.32 3.58 22.05
CA LEU A 37 -6.02 3.66 21.40
C LEU A 37 -4.95 3.05 22.32
N PRO A 38 -4.23 2.00 21.87
CA PRO A 38 -3.06 1.51 22.57
C PRO A 38 -1.97 2.58 22.66
N LEU A 39 -1.29 2.63 23.81
CA LEU A 39 -0.08 3.45 23.99
C LEU A 39 1.14 2.64 23.52
N ASP A 40 1.30 2.56 22.20
CA ASP A 40 2.39 1.84 21.52
C ASP A 40 3.24 2.80 20.67
N SER A 41 4.22 2.24 19.95
CA SER A 41 5.08 3.00 19.04
C SER A 41 4.32 3.66 17.87
N MET A 42 3.04 3.36 17.69
CA MET A 42 2.17 3.92 16.64
C MET A 42 1.07 4.83 17.23
N SER A 43 1.13 5.15 18.53
CA SER A 43 0.08 5.89 19.24
C SER A 43 -0.27 7.23 18.58
N GLU A 44 0.72 8.01 18.15
CA GLU A 44 0.50 9.28 17.46
C GLU A 44 -0.26 9.11 16.14
N LEU A 45 0.16 8.15 15.32
CA LEU A 45 -0.51 7.86 14.04
C LEU A 45 -1.95 7.39 14.26
N ARG A 46 -2.17 6.53 15.25
CA ARG A 46 -3.51 6.05 15.61
C ARG A 46 -4.40 7.18 16.12
N LEU A 47 -3.84 8.11 16.89
CA LEU A 47 -4.54 9.32 17.35
C LEU A 47 -4.93 10.21 16.16
N GLU A 48 -4.04 10.40 15.19
CA GLU A 48 -4.32 11.20 14.00
C GLU A 48 -5.46 10.59 13.15
N VAL A 49 -5.44 9.25 12.95
CA VAL A 49 -6.55 8.52 12.31
C VAL A 49 -7.86 8.68 13.07
N ALA A 50 -7.84 8.53 14.40
CA ALA A 50 -9.02 8.72 15.23
C ALA A 50 -9.58 10.15 15.14
N LEU A 51 -8.69 11.15 15.12
CA LEU A 51 -9.08 12.55 14.98
C LEU A 51 -9.72 12.84 13.62
N HIS A 52 -9.16 12.30 12.53
CA HIS A 52 -9.75 12.37 11.19
C HIS A 52 -11.16 11.75 11.16
N PHE A 53 -11.32 10.58 11.79
CA PHE A 53 -12.61 9.92 11.90
C PHE A 53 -13.63 10.77 12.68
N VAL A 54 -13.28 11.30 13.85
CA VAL A 54 -14.16 12.15 14.66
C VAL A 54 -14.56 13.43 13.91
N ARG A 55 -13.61 14.08 13.24
CA ARG A 55 -13.89 15.27 12.39
C ARG A 55 -14.86 14.93 11.25
N ARG A 56 -14.70 13.75 10.64
CA ARG A 56 -15.59 13.27 9.58
C ARG A 56 -17.00 12.99 10.09
N LEU A 57 -17.14 12.37 11.26
CA LEU A 57 -18.43 12.20 11.94
C LEU A 57 -19.11 13.54 12.26
N GLY A 58 -18.31 14.56 12.60
CA GLY A 58 -18.77 15.94 12.79
C GLY A 58 -19.12 16.69 11.49
N GLY A 59 -19.14 16.02 10.34
CA GLY A 59 -19.53 16.60 9.04
C GLY A 59 -18.43 17.37 8.31
N GLN A 60 -17.19 17.37 8.82
CA GLN A 60 -16.11 18.07 8.14
C GLN A 60 -15.71 17.38 6.83
N ARG A 61 -15.35 18.21 5.83
CA ARG A 61 -14.80 17.75 4.55
C ARG A 61 -13.28 17.58 4.66
N ILE A 62 -12.87 16.52 5.34
CA ILE A 62 -11.48 16.07 5.46
C ILE A 62 -11.34 14.67 4.88
N GLY A 63 -10.17 14.36 4.30
CA GLY A 63 -9.88 13.00 3.82
C GLY A 63 -9.77 12.00 4.97
N LEU A 64 -10.09 10.73 4.70
CA LEU A 64 -10.22 9.70 5.74
C LEU A 64 -8.90 9.37 6.43
N LEU A 65 -7.81 9.30 5.66
CA LEU A 65 -6.49 8.97 6.19
C LEU A 65 -5.65 10.23 6.44
N PRO A 66 -4.79 10.26 7.47
CA PRO A 66 -3.79 11.31 7.66
C PRO A 66 -2.76 11.34 6.53
N ALA A 67 -2.05 12.46 6.38
CA ALA A 67 -1.06 12.63 5.32
C ALA A 67 0.04 11.57 5.37
N ALA A 68 0.46 11.16 6.57
CA ALA A 68 1.45 10.10 6.78
C ALA A 68 1.05 8.76 6.16
N LEU A 69 -0.26 8.45 6.04
CA LEU A 69 -0.76 7.22 5.44
C LEU A 69 -1.09 7.36 3.94
N ARG A 70 -0.95 8.55 3.36
CA ARG A 70 -1.29 8.78 1.95
C ARG A 70 -0.04 8.62 1.08
N LEU A 71 -0.15 7.76 0.08
CA LEU A 71 0.91 7.60 -0.92
C LEU A 71 0.90 8.77 -1.91
N THR A 72 2.06 9.36 -2.12
CA THR A 72 2.29 10.31 -3.21
C THR A 72 2.16 9.62 -4.57
N SER A 73 1.91 10.38 -5.64
CA SER A 73 1.83 9.83 -7.00
C SER A 73 3.11 9.08 -7.40
N PHE A 74 4.28 9.56 -6.97
CA PHE A 74 5.55 8.89 -7.19
C PHE A 74 5.65 7.55 -6.45
N GLN A 75 5.27 7.50 -5.16
CA GLN A 75 5.24 6.26 -4.38
C GLN A 75 4.28 5.24 -4.98
N LYS A 76 3.07 5.66 -5.39
CA LYS A 76 2.11 4.80 -6.09
C LYS A 76 2.70 4.22 -7.37
N GLY A 77 3.30 5.06 -8.21
CA GLY A 77 3.95 4.62 -9.45
C GLY A 77 5.07 3.61 -9.19
N ARG A 78 5.90 3.84 -8.16
CA ARG A 78 6.96 2.89 -7.77
C ARG A 78 6.39 1.55 -7.30
N LEU A 79 5.35 1.56 -6.47
CA LEU A 79 4.71 0.32 -5.99
C LEU A 79 4.06 -0.46 -7.13
N ILE A 80 3.35 0.21 -8.04
CA ILE A 80 2.79 -0.42 -9.25
C ILE A 80 3.91 -1.04 -10.10
N GLN A 81 5.03 -0.35 -10.26
CA GLN A 81 6.19 -0.87 -10.99
C GLN A 81 6.79 -2.12 -10.32
N LEU A 82 6.84 -2.15 -8.99
CA LEU A 82 7.30 -3.32 -8.24
C LEU A 82 6.32 -4.50 -8.41
N LEU A 83 5.01 -4.26 -8.32
CA LEU A 83 4.01 -5.30 -8.55
C LEU A 83 4.12 -5.91 -9.95
N HIS A 84 4.24 -5.08 -10.99
CA HIS A 84 4.46 -5.60 -12.35
C HIS A 84 5.76 -6.38 -12.52
N ALA A 85 6.83 -5.99 -11.82
CA ALA A 85 8.08 -6.75 -11.83
C ALA A 85 7.95 -8.10 -11.12
N PHE A 86 7.18 -8.14 -10.03
CA PHE A 86 6.83 -9.37 -9.34
C PHE A 86 6.02 -10.30 -10.24
N ASP A 87 4.98 -9.79 -10.91
CA ASP A 87 4.14 -10.59 -11.82
C ASP A 87 4.97 -11.24 -12.95
N VAL A 88 5.90 -10.47 -13.53
CA VAL A 88 6.83 -11.00 -14.55
C VAL A 88 7.73 -12.07 -13.95
N HIS A 89 8.27 -11.86 -12.75
CA HIS A 89 9.16 -12.81 -12.08
C HIS A 89 8.44 -14.11 -11.72
N GLU A 90 7.26 -14.04 -11.10
CA GLU A 90 6.42 -15.19 -10.74
C GLU A 90 6.02 -16.01 -11.96
N SER A 91 5.86 -15.36 -13.11
CA SER A 91 5.59 -16.02 -14.40
C SER A 91 6.85 -16.68 -15.02
N GLY A 92 7.96 -16.77 -14.29
CA GLY A 92 9.24 -17.31 -14.76
C GLY A 92 10.06 -16.35 -15.63
N GLY A 93 9.66 -15.08 -15.68
CA GLY A 93 10.34 -14.03 -16.44
C GLY A 93 11.71 -13.68 -15.86
N ARG A 94 12.63 -13.33 -16.76
CA ARG A 94 14.02 -13.00 -16.42
C ARG A 94 14.20 -11.47 -16.33
N PRO A 95 15.35 -10.98 -15.82
CA PRO A 95 15.63 -9.54 -15.77
C PRO A 95 15.50 -8.81 -17.11
N ARG A 96 15.68 -9.54 -18.22
CA ARG A 96 15.50 -9.01 -19.57
C ARG A 96 14.04 -8.75 -19.92
N ASP A 97 13.13 -9.61 -19.48
CA ASP A 97 11.69 -9.43 -19.62
C ASP A 97 11.19 -8.27 -18.78
N VAL A 98 11.70 -8.11 -17.56
CA VAL A 98 11.40 -6.95 -16.71
C VAL A 98 11.90 -5.66 -17.34
N ALA A 99 13.10 -5.67 -17.92
CA ALA A 99 13.61 -4.50 -18.64
C ALA A 99 12.76 -4.12 -19.85
N ALA A 100 12.27 -5.10 -20.62
CA ALA A 100 11.40 -4.86 -21.77
C ALA A 100 9.99 -4.40 -21.35
N LYS A 101 9.32 -5.17 -20.47
CA LYS A 101 7.89 -5.01 -20.17
C LYS A 101 7.60 -3.94 -19.11
N VAL A 102 8.49 -3.78 -18.13
CA VAL A 102 8.24 -2.93 -16.95
C VAL A 102 9.05 -1.64 -16.99
N LEU A 103 10.29 -1.71 -17.48
CA LEU A 103 11.13 -0.52 -17.64
C LEU A 103 11.01 0.11 -19.03
N ALA A 104 10.34 -0.55 -19.98
CA ALA A 104 10.26 -0.13 -21.38
C ALA A 104 11.64 0.27 -21.96
N SER A 105 12.67 -0.51 -21.65
CA SER A 105 14.05 -0.20 -21.99
C SER A 105 14.50 -0.88 -23.27
N ASP A 106 14.94 -0.09 -24.25
CA ASP A 106 15.51 -0.59 -25.51
C ASP A 106 16.75 -1.46 -25.32
N HIS A 107 17.42 -1.34 -24.17
CA HIS A 107 18.56 -2.19 -23.81
C HIS A 107 18.18 -3.68 -23.74
N ALA A 108 16.89 -4.01 -23.57
CA ALA A 108 16.40 -5.38 -23.63
C ALA A 108 16.57 -6.02 -25.02
N GLN A 109 16.85 -5.25 -26.08
CA GLN A 109 17.13 -5.77 -27.43
C GLN A 109 18.63 -5.93 -27.72
N LEU A 110 19.51 -5.51 -26.82
CA LEU A 110 20.97 -5.58 -27.03
C LEU A 110 21.49 -7.02 -27.16
N PRO A 111 22.55 -7.26 -27.93
CA PRO A 111 23.24 -8.55 -27.94
C PRO A 111 23.60 -9.03 -26.53
N SER A 112 23.76 -10.35 -26.35
CA SER A 112 23.96 -10.97 -25.03
C SER A 112 25.13 -10.35 -24.24
N VAL A 113 26.23 -10.02 -24.91
CA VAL A 113 27.42 -9.40 -24.30
C VAL A 113 27.09 -8.01 -23.77
N GLU A 114 26.54 -7.14 -24.60
CA GLU A 114 26.17 -5.76 -24.21
C GLU A 114 25.05 -5.72 -23.16
N TRP A 115 24.09 -6.66 -23.24
CA TRP A 115 23.04 -6.82 -22.24
C TRP A 115 23.61 -7.07 -20.84
N LYS A 116 24.67 -7.89 -20.73
CA LYS A 116 25.26 -8.25 -19.43
C LYS A 116 25.75 -7.03 -18.67
N ASP A 117 26.28 -6.02 -19.34
CA ASP A 117 26.87 -4.83 -18.69
C ASP A 117 25.90 -3.63 -18.64
N SER A 118 24.73 -3.77 -19.27
CA SER A 118 23.72 -2.72 -19.34
C SER A 118 23.22 -2.25 -17.96
N HIS A 119 22.98 -0.94 -17.83
CA HIS A 119 22.33 -0.39 -16.65
C HIS A 119 20.88 -0.91 -16.51
N ALA A 120 20.19 -1.18 -17.62
CA ALA A 120 18.85 -1.74 -17.64
C ALA A 120 18.78 -3.11 -16.94
N ARG A 121 19.74 -4.01 -17.19
CA ARG A 121 19.84 -5.29 -16.47
C ARG A 121 20.00 -5.09 -14.98
N ARG A 122 20.89 -4.19 -14.55
CA ARG A 122 21.10 -3.87 -13.12
C ARG A 122 19.84 -3.30 -12.48
N LYS A 123 19.14 -2.39 -13.16
CA LYS A 123 17.88 -1.81 -12.70
C LYS A 123 16.78 -2.87 -12.59
N ALA A 124 16.65 -3.76 -13.58
CA ALA A 124 15.68 -4.86 -13.56
C ALA A 124 15.95 -5.87 -12.45
N ASN A 125 17.21 -6.25 -12.22
CA ASN A 125 17.59 -7.11 -11.09
C ASN A 125 17.18 -6.50 -9.75
N ARG A 126 17.49 -5.20 -9.53
CA ARG A 126 17.06 -4.51 -8.30
C ARG A 126 15.54 -4.48 -8.18
N LEU A 127 14.82 -4.25 -9.29
CA LEU A 127 13.37 -4.21 -9.28
C LEU A 127 12.75 -5.55 -8.90
N ILE A 128 13.29 -6.67 -9.41
CA ILE A 128 12.87 -8.02 -9.01
C ILE A 128 13.15 -8.26 -7.52
N HIS A 129 14.35 -7.93 -7.05
CA HIS A 129 14.69 -8.09 -5.63
C HIS A 129 13.77 -7.28 -4.72
N ASP A 130 13.58 -5.99 -5.04
CA ASP A 130 12.72 -5.08 -4.28
C ASP A 130 11.25 -5.53 -4.32
N SER A 131 10.79 -6.14 -5.42
CA SER A 131 9.41 -6.57 -5.56
C SER A 131 9.10 -7.82 -4.74
N ILE A 132 10.02 -8.78 -4.69
CA ILE A 132 9.94 -9.94 -3.79
C ILE A 132 9.89 -9.46 -2.34
N ALA A 133 10.82 -8.58 -1.94
CA ALA A 133 10.85 -8.04 -0.59
C ALA A 133 9.55 -7.28 -0.22
N LEU A 134 8.94 -6.56 -1.17
CA LEU A 134 7.66 -5.90 -0.98
C LEU A 134 6.54 -6.91 -0.71
N VAL A 135 6.41 -7.95 -1.53
CA VAL A 135 5.30 -8.92 -1.44
C VAL A 135 5.43 -9.83 -0.22
N GLU A 136 6.63 -10.29 0.12
CA GLU A 136 6.80 -11.23 1.22
C GLU A 136 6.32 -10.65 2.56
N ARG A 137 6.77 -9.44 2.91
CA ARG A 137 6.34 -8.71 4.13
C ARG A 137 6.52 -7.19 4.05
N GLY A 138 7.20 -6.67 3.04
CA GLY A 138 7.51 -5.25 2.93
C GLY A 138 6.27 -4.36 2.88
N TYR A 139 5.15 -4.85 2.35
CA TYR A 139 3.87 -4.14 2.29
C TYR A 139 3.33 -3.72 3.67
N LEU A 140 3.72 -4.40 4.75
CA LEU A 140 3.28 -4.05 6.11
C LEU A 140 3.76 -2.66 6.55
N LYS A 141 4.84 -2.15 5.93
CA LYS A 141 5.32 -0.78 6.14
C LYS A 141 4.32 0.26 5.65
N LEU A 142 3.54 -0.04 4.61
CA LEU A 142 2.50 0.85 4.08
C LEU A 142 1.41 1.14 5.13
N LEU A 143 1.14 0.17 6.02
CA LEU A 143 0.18 0.33 7.13
C LEU A 143 0.66 1.29 8.22
N ARG A 144 1.93 1.72 8.15
CA ARG A 144 2.59 2.60 9.11
C ARG A 144 3.02 3.93 8.50
N GLY A 145 2.73 4.16 7.22
CA GLY A 145 3.12 5.37 6.48
C GLY A 145 4.45 5.29 5.75
N LEU A 146 4.90 4.06 5.43
CA LEU A 146 6.22 3.64 4.89
C LEU A 146 7.35 3.55 5.91
#